data_AF-A0A6B2TIU6-F1
#
_entry.id   AF-A0A6B2TIU6-F1
#
_cell.length_a   1.000
_cell.length_b   1.000
_cell.length_c   1.000
_cell.angle_alpha   90.00
_cell.angle_beta   90.00
_cell.angle_gamma   90.00
#
_symmetry.space_group_name_H-M   'P 1'
#
loop_
_entity.id
_entity.type
_entity.pdbx_description
1 polymer ?
#
loop_
_entity_poly.entity_id
_entity_poly.type
_entity_poly.pdbx_seq_one_letter_code
_entity_poly.pdbx_strand_id
1 'polypeptide(L)' 'MGIGITREQGELASAVRGWIARAVPPEEARELLDGPPAGGRPAHWDGLAEQGLLGVHLPEEYGGGGGGLL' A
#
# COMPACT_ATOMS: atom_id res chain seq x y z
N MET A 1 6.39 24.81 -12.01
CA MET A 1 5.64 24.42 -10.81
C MET A 1 5.74 22.92 -10.69
N GLY A 2 6.41 22.42 -9.65
CA GLY A 2 6.51 20.99 -9.40
C GLY A 2 5.29 20.48 -8.66
N ILE A 3 4.87 19.25 -8.94
CA ILE A 3 3.89 18.51 -8.12
C ILE A 3 4.48 18.47 -6.71
N GLY A 4 3.81 19.08 -5.73
CA GLY A 4 4.33 19.28 -4.38
C GLY A 4 4.33 17.99 -3.55
N ILE A 5 5.29 17.10 -3.79
CA ILE A 5 5.51 15.93 -2.95
C ILE A 5 6.26 16.36 -1.68
N THR A 6 5.66 16.15 -0.52
CA THR A 6 6.30 16.48 0.76
C THR A 6 7.38 15.46 1.11
N ARG A 7 8.30 15.83 2.01
CA ARG A 7 9.33 14.90 2.51
C ARG A 7 8.71 13.66 3.14
N GLU A 8 7.67 13.84 3.95
CA GLU A 8 6.94 12.77 4.62
C GLU A 8 6.31 11.80 3.61
N GLN A 9 5.68 12.33 2.54
CA GLN A 9 5.16 11.49 1.45
C GLN A 9 6.28 10.70 0.76
N GLY A 10 7.46 11.30 0.58
CA GLY A 10 8.64 10.63 0.04
C GLY A 10 9.16 9.51 0.95
N GLU A 11 9.22 9.76 2.25
CA GLU A 11 9.64 8.79 3.27
C GLU A 11 8.65 7.62 3.34
N LEU A 12 7.34 7.89 3.37
CA LEU A 12 6.29 6.88 3.32
C LEU A 12 6.42 6.03 2.05
N ALA A 13 6.56 6.66 0.89
CA ALA A 13 6.70 5.95 -0.37
C ALA A 13 7.95 5.06 -0.41
N SER A 14 9.06 5.50 0.18
CA SER A 14 10.29 4.71 0.30
C SER A 14 10.08 3.49 1.20
N ALA A 15 9.47 3.67 2.37
CA ALA A 15 9.19 2.60 3.31
C ALA A 15 8.26 1.54 2.71
N VAL A 16 7.17 1.96 2.06
CA VAL A 16 6.22 1.05 1.41
C VAL A 16 6.90 0.26 0.28
N ARG A 17 7.67 0.92 -0.59
CA ARG A 17 8.43 0.21 -1.64
C ARG A 17 9.39 -0.83 -1.08
N GLY A 18 10.11 -0.49 -0.02
CA GLY A 18 11.03 -1.42 0.64
C GLY A 18 10.32 -2.64 1.22
N TRP A 19 9.14 -2.44 1.82
CA TRP A 19 8.32 -3.55 2.34
C TRP A 19 7.77 -4.43 1.21
N ILE A 20 7.14 -3.83 0.18
CA ILE A 20 6.57 -4.57 -0.95
C ILE A 20 7.63 -5.43 -1.63
N ALA A 21 8.84 -4.90 -1.86
CA ALA A 21 9.93 -5.63 -2.50
C ALA A 21 10.35 -6.90 -1.76
N ARG A 22 10.03 -7.03 -0.46
CA ARG A 22 10.32 -8.23 0.35
C ARG A 22 9.09 -9.10 0.57
N ALA A 23 7.91 -8.49 0.69
CA ALA A 23 6.68 -9.15 1.11
C ALA A 23 5.79 -9.60 -0.07
N VAL A 24 6.02 -9.07 -1.27
CA VAL A 24 5.21 -9.34 -2.45
C VAL A 24 6.13 -9.79 -3.60
N PRO A 25 6.31 -11.10 -3.79
CA PRO A 25 7.09 -11.62 -4.91
C PRO A 25 6.47 -11.20 -6.26
N PRO A 26 7.26 -10.70 -7.22
CA PRO A 26 6.74 -10.24 -8.52
C PRO A 26 5.95 -11.30 -9.29
N GLU A 27 6.35 -12.57 -9.17
CA GLU A 27 5.70 -13.72 -9.77
C GLU A 27 4.28 -13.94 -9.22
N GLU A 28 4.09 -13.88 -7.90
CA GLU A 28 2.77 -14.04 -7.27
C GLU A 28 1.84 -12.88 -7.66
N ALA A 29 2.36 -11.65 -7.68
CA ALA A 29 1.61 -10.49 -8.14
C ALA A 29 1.19 -10.65 -9.61
N ARG A 30 2.05 -11.23 -10.44
CA ARG A 30 1.76 -11.45 -11.85
C ARG A 30 0.74 -12.57 -12.07
N GLU A 31 0.84 -13.67 -11.34
CA GLU A 31 -0.16 -14.75 -11.38
C GLU A 31 -1.56 -14.25 -11.02
N LEU A 32 -1.69 -13.39 -10.02
CA LEU A 32 -2.96 -12.77 -9.63
C LEU A 32 -3.54 -11.85 -10.71
N LEU A 33 -2.69 -11.16 -11.47
CA LEU A 33 -3.11 -10.23 -12.53
C LEU A 33 -3.44 -10.96 -13.84
N ASP A 34 -2.65 -11.97 -14.20
CA ASP A 34 -2.77 -12.71 -15.46
C ASP A 34 -3.80 -13.86 -15.35
N GLY A 35 -4.18 -14.25 -14.13
CA GLY A 35 -5.16 -15.30 -13.85
C GLY A 35 -6.64 -14.85 -13.96
N PRO A 36 -7.59 -15.80 -13.90
CA PRO A 36 -9.00 -15.46 -13.76
C PRO A 36 -9.23 -14.68 -12.45
N PRO A 37 -10.27 -13.82 -12.36
CA PRO A 37 -10.55 -13.06 -11.15
C PRO A 37 -10.55 -13.96 -9.92
N ALA A 38 -9.54 -13.79 -9.07
CA ALA A 38 -9.45 -14.55 -7.82
C ALA A 38 -10.51 -14.02 -6.86
N GLY A 39 -11.43 -14.90 -6.44
CA GLY A 39 -12.36 -14.57 -5.37
C GLY A 39 -11.62 -14.50 -4.04
N GLY A 40 -11.29 -13.30 -3.57
CA GLY A 40 -10.67 -13.12 -2.25
C GLY A 40 -9.57 -12.07 -2.22
N ARG A 41 -8.84 -12.08 -1.09
CA ARG A 41 -7.70 -11.19 -0.85
C ARG A 41 -6.40 -11.93 -1.16
N PRO A 42 -5.37 -11.24 -1.67
CA PRO A 42 -4.07 -11.85 -1.90
C PRO A 42 -3.40 -12.28 -0.59
N ALA A 43 -2.44 -13.21 -0.66
CA ALA A 43 -1.76 -13.75 0.52
C ALA A 43 -1.07 -12.67 1.37
N HIS A 44 -0.55 -11.60 0.75
CA HIS A 44 0.11 -10.48 1.43
C HIS A 44 -0.86 -9.46 2.04
N TRP A 45 -2.17 -9.67 1.97
CA TRP A 45 -3.17 -8.72 2.47
C TRP A 45 -3.05 -8.46 3.96
N ASP A 46 -2.87 -9.51 4.76
CA ASP A 46 -2.76 -9.38 6.22
C ASP A 46 -1.52 -8.57 6.60
N GLY A 47 -0.40 -8.77 5.87
CA GLY A 47 0.79 -7.94 6.02
C GLY A 47 0.57 -6.47 5.67
N LEU A 48 -0.24 -6.15 4.66
CA LEU A 48 -0.62 -4.75 4.38
C LEU A 48 -1.43 -4.14 5.52
N ALA A 49 -2.32 -4.93 6.13
CA ALA A 49 -3.16 -4.52 7.25
C ALA A 49 -2.33 -4.24 8.52
N GLU A 50 -1.38 -5.12 8.84
CA GLU A 50 -0.45 -4.96 9.97
C GLU A 50 0.39 -3.69 9.85
N GLN A 51 0.75 -3.30 8.63
CA GLN A 51 1.50 -2.08 8.34
C GLN A 51 0.62 -0.81 8.35
N GLY A 52 -0.71 -0.94 8.55
CA GLY A 52 -1.66 0.17 8.52
C GLY A 52 -1.92 0.76 7.12
N LEU A 53 -1.38 0.14 6.07
CA LEU A 53 -1.39 0.70 4.71
C LEU A 53 -2.79 0.74 4.09
N LEU A 54 -3.70 -0.12 4.55
CA LEU A 54 -5.08 -0.15 4.11
C LEU A 54 -5.90 1.05 4.63
N GLY A 55 -5.45 1.70 5.70
CA GLY A 55 -6.16 2.79 6.37
C GLY A 55 -5.56 4.18 6.14
N VAL A 56 -4.52 4.32 5.31
CA VAL A 56 -3.77 5.59 5.21
C VAL A 56 -4.62 6.78 4.78
N HIS A 57 -5.67 6.53 4.00
CA HIS A 57 -6.60 7.53 3.45
C HIS A 57 -7.82 7.77 4.34
N LEU A 58 -7.99 6.99 5.40
CA LEU A 58 -9.13 7.10 6.30
C LEU A 58 -8.85 8.18 7.36
N PRO A 59 -9.87 8.93 7.81
CA PRO A 59 -9.72 9.85 8.92
C PRO A 59 -9.26 9.17 10.21
N GLU A 60 -8.49 9.88 11.02
CA GLU A 60 -7.95 9.38 12.30
C GLU A 60 -9.07 9.03 13.30
N GLU A 61 -10.21 9.72 13.26
CA GLU A 61 -11.38 9.43 14.12
C GLU A 61 -11.96 8.01 13.91
N TYR A 62 -11.65 7.38 12.77
CA TYR A 62 -12.01 6.00 12.48
C TYR A 62 -10.80 5.03 12.59
N GLY A 63 -9.69 5.49 13.17
CA GLY A 63 -8.44 4.72 13.28
C GLY A 63 -7.60 4.71 12.01
N GLY A 64 -7.83 5.65 11.08
CA GLY A 64 -7.06 5.81 9.85
C GLY A 64 -5.81 6.67 9.99
N GLY A 65 -5.08 6.84 8.88
CA GLY A 65 -3.83 7.62 8.81
C GLY A 65 -3.97 9.09 8.41
N GLY A 66 -5.19 9.57 8.13
CA GLY A 66 -5.46 10.99 7.83
C GLY A 66 -4.83 11.53 6.54
N GLY A 67 -4.31 10.67 5.66
CA GLY A 67 -3.65 11.06 4.43
C GLY A 67 -4.61 11.60 3.36
N GLY A 68 -4.13 12.57 2.57
CA GLY A 68 -4.89 13.19 1.49
C GLY A 68 -4.03 13.51 0.26
N LEU A 69 -4.70 13.77 -0.86
CA LEU A 69 -4.08 14.27 -2.09
C LEU A 69 -4.19 15.80 -2.07
N LEU A 70 -3.06 16.49 -2.02
CA LEU A 70 -2.97 17.95 -2.12
C LEU A 70 -3.06 18.42 -3.57
#